data_AF-A0A420HWM5-F1
#
_entry.id   AF-A0A420HWM5-F1
#
_cell.length_a   1.000
_cell.length_b   1.000
_cell.length_c   1.000
_cell.angle_alpha   90.00
_cell.angle_beta   90.00
_cell.angle_gamma   90.00
#
_symmetry.space_group_name_H-M   'P 1'
#
loop_
_entity.id
_entity.type
_entity.pdbx_description
1 polymer ?
#
loop_
_entity_poly.entity_id
_entity_poly.type
_entity_poly.pdbx_seq_one_letter_code
_entity_poly.pdbx_strand_id
1 'polypeptide(L)'
;MVVVSWDIVEFTQGLNGAKYMSHFYHDKESFHVKCTRTKAEAAAYFKVWFPKAQQLFGTRTAFFRSDMEGSIGKEATKILERNSLTRLPSAADTPSQNGTAEVSGKVIVEAARTLRVAASLP
;
A
#
# COMPACT_ATOMS: atom_id res chain seq x y z
N MET A 1 18.10 -8.50 2.72
CA MET A 1 17.48 -7.18 2.95
C MET A 1 16.22 -7.10 2.11
N VAL A 2 15.10 -6.66 2.67
CA VAL A 2 13.81 -6.63 1.98
C VAL A 2 13.24 -5.22 2.04
N VAL A 3 12.72 -4.75 0.92
CA VAL A 3 12.04 -3.45 0.80
C VAL A 3 10.54 -3.72 0.68
N VAL A 4 9.77 -2.90 1.40
CA VAL A 4 8.31 -2.84 1.23
C VAL A 4 7.96 -1.48 0.64
N SER A 5 7.28 -1.48 -0.50
CA SER A 5 6.65 -0.30 -1.04
C SER A 5 5.17 -0.27 -0.62
N TRP A 6 4.71 0.89 -0.18
CA TRP A 6 3.31 1.13 0.12
C TRP A 6 2.78 2.24 -0.78
N ASP A 7 1.58 2.05 -1.27
CA ASP A 7 0.91 3.02 -2.12
C ASP A 7 -0.61 2.95 -1.93
N ILE A 8 -1.27 4.07 -2.22
CA ILE A 8 -2.72 4.24 -2.07
C ILE A 8 -3.28 4.69 -3.41
N VAL A 9 -4.13 3.86 -4.00
CA VAL A 9 -4.80 4.18 -5.26
C VAL A 9 -6.20 4.70 -4.96
N GLU A 10 -6.55 5.86 -5.52
CA GLU A 10 -7.92 6.41 -5.46
C GLU A 10 -8.78 5.89 -6.62
N PHE A 11 -10.04 5.58 -6.33
CA PHE A 11 -11.04 5.17 -7.31
C PHE A 11 -12.21 6.14 -7.36
N THR A 12 -12.83 6.24 -8.54
CA THR A 12 -14.09 6.96 -8.72
C THR A 12 -15.25 6.28 -7.99
N GLN A 13 -15.28 4.93 -7.96
CA GLN A 13 -16.32 4.15 -7.28
C GLN A 13 -15.78 2.78 -6.86
N GLY A 14 -15.79 2.50 -5.55
CA GLY A 14 -15.50 1.18 -4.98
C GLY A 14 -16.71 0.58 -4.27
N LEU A 15 -16.60 -0.70 -3.89
CA LEU A 15 -17.67 -1.41 -3.18
C LEU A 15 -18.01 -0.72 -1.85
N ASN A 16 -19.30 -0.61 -1.52
CA ASN A 16 -19.79 -0.03 -0.25
C ASN A 16 -19.24 1.38 0.07
N GLY A 17 -19.05 2.20 -0.96
CA GLY A 17 -18.56 3.58 -0.82
C GLY A 17 -17.05 3.69 -0.55
N ALA A 18 -16.28 2.60 -0.72
CA ALA A 18 -14.83 2.67 -0.70
C ALA A 18 -14.32 3.56 -1.83
N LYS A 19 -13.29 4.36 -1.54
CA LYS A 19 -12.66 5.27 -2.50
C LYS A 19 -11.16 5.06 -2.65
N TYR A 20 -10.55 4.29 -1.74
CA TYR A 20 -9.12 4.08 -1.73
C TYR A 20 -8.79 2.60 -1.62
N MET A 21 -7.73 2.19 -2.29
CA MET A 21 -7.08 0.90 -2.10
C MET A 21 -5.69 1.14 -1.54
N SER A 22 -5.47 0.66 -0.33
CA SER A 22 -4.14 0.56 0.25
C SER A 22 -3.53 -0.76 -0.20
N HIS A 23 -2.35 -0.70 -0.82
CA HIS A 23 -1.66 -1.91 -1.28
C HIS A 23 -0.18 -1.88 -0.94
N PHE A 24 0.32 -3.03 -0.50
CA PHE A 24 1.70 -3.21 -0.09
C PHE A 24 2.37 -4.19 -1.03
N TYR A 25 3.51 -3.76 -1.58
CA TYR A 25 4.39 -4.61 -2.36
C TYR A 25 5.61 -5.00 -1.53
N HIS A 26 5.79 -6.29 -1.34
CA HIS A 26 6.96 -6.86 -0.69
C HIS A 26 7.83 -7.50 -1.78
N ASP A 27 9.05 -6.99 -1.99
CA ASP A 27 9.92 -7.37 -3.13
C ASP A 27 10.19 -8.89 -3.23
N LYS A 28 9.99 -9.66 -2.16
CA LYS A 28 10.16 -11.12 -2.14
C LYS A 28 8.87 -11.95 -2.24
N GLU A 29 7.73 -11.46 -1.74
CA GLU A 29 6.54 -12.30 -1.50
C GLU A 29 5.22 -11.51 -1.64
N SER A 30 4.88 -11.22 -2.90
CA SER A 30 3.65 -10.69 -3.51
C SER A 30 2.42 -10.29 -2.65
N PHE A 31 2.00 -9.04 -2.88
CA PHE A 31 0.67 -8.39 -2.81
C PHE A 31 -0.35 -8.75 -1.73
N HIS A 32 -0.63 -7.74 -0.89
CA HIS A 32 -1.85 -7.67 -0.09
C HIS A 32 -2.56 -6.32 -0.22
N VAL A 33 -3.87 -6.39 -0.42
CA VAL A 33 -4.73 -5.27 -0.80
C VAL A 33 -5.85 -5.11 0.22
N LYS A 34 -6.05 -3.90 0.73
CA LYS A 34 -7.25 -3.56 1.51
C LYS A 34 -7.90 -2.29 1.00
N CYS A 35 -9.17 -2.39 0.64
CA CYS A 35 -10.00 -1.22 0.32
C CYS A 35 -10.38 -0.49 1.62
N THR A 36 -10.16 0.82 1.65
CA THR A 36 -10.46 1.70 2.77
C THR A 36 -11.31 2.89 2.30
N ARG A 37 -12.15 3.42 3.19
CA ARG A 37 -13.00 4.58 2.89
C ARG A 37 -12.25 5.90 3.04
N THR A 38 -11.28 5.94 3.95
CA THR A 38 -10.47 7.13 4.23
C THR A 38 -8.97 6.78 4.24
N LYS A 39 -8.12 7.80 4.08
CA LYS A 39 -6.67 7.63 4.20
C LYS A 39 -6.23 7.31 5.64
N ALA A 40 -6.97 7.80 6.65
CA ALA A 40 -6.73 7.47 8.05
C ALA A 40 -6.95 5.97 8.34
N GLU A 41 -7.96 5.36 7.71
CA GLU A 41 -8.16 3.90 7.79
C GLU A 41 -7.02 3.11 7.16
N ALA A 42 -6.44 3.59 6.04
CA ALA A 42 -5.28 2.97 5.42
C ALA A 42 -4.06 3.00 6.35
N ALA A 43 -3.80 4.13 7.00
CA ALA A 43 -2.74 4.26 8.01
C ALA A 43 -3.00 3.39 9.25
N ALA A 44 -4.25 3.26 9.70
CA ALA A 44 -4.61 2.36 10.80
C ALA A 44 -4.42 0.88 10.42
N TYR A 45 -4.73 0.51 9.18
CA TYR A 45 -4.51 -0.85 8.69
C TYR A 45 -3.02 -1.21 8.62
N PHE A 46 -2.16 -0.26 8.23
CA PHE A 46 -0.71 -0.46 8.22
C PHE A 46 -0.17 -0.95 9.57
N LYS A 47 -0.69 -0.44 10.70
CA LYS A 47 -0.32 -0.89 12.07
C LYS A 47 -0.55 -2.38 12.30
N VAL A 48 -1.64 -2.90 11.75
CA VAL A 48 -2.05 -4.30 11.94
C VAL A 48 -1.32 -5.18 10.95
N TRP A 49 -1.22 -4.74 9.71
CA TRP A 49 -0.65 -5.53 8.63
C TRP A 49 0.86 -5.68 8.73
N PHE A 50 1.59 -4.60 9.05
CA PHE A 50 3.04 -4.61 8.98
C PHE A 50 3.72 -5.65 9.90
N PRO A 51 3.34 -5.78 11.19
CA PRO A 51 3.90 -6.84 12.04
C PRO A 51 3.53 -8.25 11.54
N LYS A 52 2.31 -8.41 11.01
CA LYS A 52 1.86 -9.69 10.43
C LYS A 52 2.68 -10.05 9.20
N ALA A 53 3.02 -9.07 8.35
CA ALA A 53 3.89 -9.28 7.19
C ALA A 53 5.31 -9.72 7.62
N GLN A 54 5.90 -9.07 8.62
CA GLN A 54 7.20 -9.48 9.16
C GLN A 54 7.20 -10.92 9.70
N GLN A 55 6.12 -11.31 10.38
CA GLN A 55 5.95 -12.68 10.87
C GLN A 55 5.77 -13.70 9.73
N LEU A 56 4.90 -13.40 8.76
CA LEU A 56 4.57 -14.31 7.66
C LEU A 56 5.78 -14.58 6.77
N PHE A 57 6.55 -13.54 6.44
CA PHE A 57 7.67 -13.66 5.51
C PHE A 57 9.00 -13.98 6.19
N GLY A 58 9.02 -14.09 7.53
CA GLY A 58 10.25 -14.35 8.29
C GLY A 58 11.35 -13.31 8.05
N THR A 59 10.99 -12.12 7.58
CA THR A 59 11.94 -11.10 7.13
C THR A 59 11.83 -9.83 7.96
N ARG A 60 12.98 -9.33 8.42
CA ARG A 60 13.09 -8.00 8.99
C ARG A 60 13.17 -6.96 7.87
N THR A 61 12.04 -6.33 7.55
CA THR A 61 12.01 -5.17 6.65
C THR A 61 12.91 -4.07 7.21
N ALA A 62 13.78 -3.50 6.38
CA ALA A 62 14.70 -2.43 6.79
C ALA A 62 14.33 -1.08 6.13
N PHE A 63 13.75 -1.14 4.93
CA PHE A 63 13.43 0.04 4.12
C PHE A 63 11.95 0.06 3.74
N PHE A 64 11.36 1.24 3.82
CA PHE A 64 9.97 1.49 3.49
C PHE A 64 9.87 2.60 2.44
N ARG A 65 9.35 2.29 1.26
CA ARG A 65 9.09 3.27 0.20
C ARG A 65 7.65 3.75 0.25
N SER A 66 7.47 5.05 0.14
CA SER A 66 6.17 5.69 -0.02
C SER A 66 6.34 7.03 -0.71
N ASP A 67 5.27 7.59 -1.25
CA ASP A 67 5.28 8.98 -1.69
C ASP A 67 5.40 9.96 -0.49
N MET A 68 5.59 11.25 -0.79
CA MET A 68 5.60 12.35 0.18
C MET A 68 4.19 12.84 0.54
N GLU A 69 3.15 12.03 0.36
CA GLU A 69 1.80 12.48 0.62
C GLU A 69 1.58 12.72 2.13
N GLY A 70 1.12 13.93 2.48
CA GLY A 70 0.90 14.34 3.88
C GLY A 70 -0.10 13.46 4.64
N SER A 71 -0.92 12.69 3.92
CA SER A 71 -1.90 11.72 4.43
C SER A 71 -1.28 10.52 5.13
N ILE A 72 -0.03 10.18 4.81
CA ILE A 72 0.72 9.11 5.48
C ILE A 72 0.83 9.40 6.98
N GLY A 73 0.82 10.70 7.35
CA GLY A 73 0.46 11.17 8.67
C GLY A 73 1.47 10.85 9.77
N LYS A 74 1.30 11.51 10.93
CA LYS A 74 2.11 11.29 12.15
C LYS A 74 2.11 9.82 12.58
N GLU A 75 1.05 9.07 12.26
CA GLU A 75 0.87 7.70 12.69
C GLU A 75 1.72 6.69 11.91
N ALA A 76 1.86 6.84 10.58
CA ALA A 76 2.79 5.98 9.85
C ALA A 76 4.24 6.27 10.26
N THR A 77 4.61 7.53 10.44
CA THR A 77 5.96 7.92 10.92
C THR A 77 6.29 7.27 12.27
N LYS A 78 5.36 7.29 13.24
CA LYS A 78 5.53 6.60 14.54
C LYS A 78 5.77 5.09 14.37
N ILE A 79 5.14 4.45 13.39
CA ILE A 79 5.33 3.02 13.13
C ILE A 79 6.72 2.76 12.54
N LEU A 80 7.16 3.62 11.61
CA LEU A 80 8.49 3.53 11.02
C LEU A 80 9.58 3.69 12.10
N GLU A 81 9.44 4.69 12.96
CA GLU A 81 10.35 4.93 14.08
C GLU A 81 10.39 3.75 15.07
N ARG A 82 9.20 3.28 15.52
CA ARG A 82 9.09 2.14 16.46
C ARG A 82 9.73 0.86 15.94
N ASN A 83 9.68 0.63 14.63
CA ASN A 83 10.21 -0.57 14.01
C ASN A 83 11.64 -0.35 13.45
N SER A 84 12.25 0.81 13.73
CA SER A 84 13.58 1.19 13.23
C SER A 84 13.69 1.06 11.69
N LEU A 85 12.65 1.47 10.99
CA LEU A 85 12.57 1.43 9.53
C LEU A 85 13.06 2.73 8.93
N THR A 86 13.91 2.63 7.92
CA THR A 86 14.32 3.80 7.13
C THR A 86 13.27 4.08 6.06
N ARG A 87 12.63 5.26 6.13
CA ARG A 87 11.74 5.73 5.07
C ARG A 87 12.56 6.20 3.87
N LEU A 88 12.15 5.79 2.69
CA LEU A 88 12.67 6.22 1.39
C LEU A 88 11.54 6.94 0.63
N PRO A 89 11.36 8.25 0.86
CA PRO A 89 10.31 9.01 0.15
C PRO A 89 10.65 9.13 -1.34
N SER A 90 9.66 8.97 -2.22
CA SER A 90 9.79 9.41 -3.61
C SER A 90 9.68 10.93 -3.70
N ALA A 91 10.37 11.54 -4.66
CA ALA A 91 10.14 12.94 -4.98
C ALA A 91 8.71 13.15 -5.54
N ALA A 92 8.27 14.40 -5.59
CA ALA A 92 7.00 14.75 -6.23
C ALA A 92 7.06 14.41 -7.72
N ASP A 93 5.94 13.91 -8.26
CA ASP A 93 5.77 13.58 -9.69
C ASP A 93 6.79 12.56 -10.26
N THR A 94 7.45 11.78 -9.40
CA THR A 94 8.40 10.73 -9.81
C THR A 94 7.95 9.34 -9.34
N PRO A 95 6.80 8.84 -9.81
CA PRO A 95 6.19 7.64 -9.24
C PRO A 95 7.02 6.36 -9.50
N SER A 96 7.93 6.38 -10.49
CA SER A 96 8.96 5.35 -10.71
C SER A 96 9.90 5.15 -9.52
N GLN A 97 10.10 6.17 -8.66
CA GLN A 97 10.91 6.06 -7.45
C GLN A 97 10.20 5.28 -6.32
N ASN A 98 8.88 5.11 -6.37
CA ASN A 98 8.14 4.26 -5.43
C ASN A 98 8.28 2.75 -5.77
N GLY A 99 9.09 2.44 -6.80
CA GLY A 99 9.34 1.08 -7.25
C GLY A 99 8.11 0.47 -7.93
N THR A 100 7.95 -0.84 -7.80
CA THR A 100 6.90 -1.60 -8.50
C THR A 100 5.49 -1.36 -7.94
N ALA A 101 5.36 -0.63 -6.82
CA ALA A 101 4.06 -0.36 -6.21
C ALA A 101 3.09 0.30 -7.21
N GLU A 102 3.47 1.36 -7.89
CA GLU A 102 2.56 2.04 -8.82
C GLU A 102 2.06 1.10 -9.95
N VAL A 103 2.98 0.35 -10.56
CA VAL A 103 2.66 -0.63 -11.62
C VAL A 103 1.70 -1.69 -11.11
N SER A 104 1.93 -2.17 -9.90
CA SER A 104 1.09 -3.20 -9.34
C SER A 104 -0.27 -2.76 -8.84
N GLY A 105 -0.38 -1.53 -8.34
CA GLY A 105 -1.68 -0.92 -8.05
C GLY A 105 -2.55 -0.96 -9.31
N LYS A 106 -1.98 -0.55 -10.46
CA LYS A 106 -2.66 -0.62 -11.78
C LYS A 106 -3.07 -2.05 -12.15
N VAL A 107 -2.20 -3.05 -11.96
CA VAL A 107 -2.52 -4.45 -12.24
C VAL A 107 -3.71 -4.93 -11.39
N ILE A 108 -3.75 -4.59 -10.10
CA ILE A 108 -4.85 -4.95 -9.20
C ILE A 108 -6.15 -4.30 -9.67
N VAL A 109 -6.12 -3.00 -10.00
CA VAL A 109 -7.30 -2.27 -10.48
C VAL A 109 -7.87 -2.92 -11.76
N GLU A 110 -7.01 -3.20 -12.74
CA GLU A 110 -7.44 -3.79 -14.01
C GLU A 110 -7.95 -5.23 -13.85
N ALA A 111 -7.30 -6.03 -13.01
CA ALA A 111 -7.77 -7.38 -12.70
C ALA A 111 -9.14 -7.34 -12.00
N ALA A 112 -9.31 -6.48 -11.00
CA ALA A 112 -10.58 -6.32 -10.29
C ALA A 112 -11.70 -5.82 -11.23
N ARG A 113 -11.41 -4.86 -12.11
CA ARG A 113 -12.34 -4.36 -13.13
C ARG A 113 -12.75 -5.48 -14.09
N THR A 114 -11.79 -6.25 -14.58
CA THR A 114 -12.03 -7.36 -15.51
C THR A 114 -12.92 -8.43 -14.89
N LEU A 115 -12.62 -8.85 -13.65
CA LEU A 115 -13.43 -9.82 -12.91
C LEU A 115 -14.86 -9.31 -12.66
N ARG A 116 -15.00 -8.03 -12.28
CA ARG A 116 -16.31 -7.40 -12.06
C ARG A 116 -17.17 -7.42 -13.32
N VAL A 117 -16.59 -7.02 -14.47
CA VAL A 117 -17.29 -7.01 -15.77
C VAL A 117 -17.65 -8.43 -16.19
N ALA A 118 -16.72 -9.39 -16.09
CA ALA A 118 -16.98 -10.78 -16.44
C ALA A 118 -18.10 -11.42 -15.60
N ALA A 119 -18.17 -11.07 -14.31
CA ALA A 119 -19.21 -11.53 -13.41
C ALA A 119 -20.54 -10.76 -13.51
N SER A 120 -20.64 -9.77 -14.42
CA SER A 120 -21.79 -8.86 -14.54
C SER A 120 -22.17 -8.17 -13.22
N LEU A 121 -21.18 -7.87 -12.40
CA LEU A 121 -21.36 -7.17 -11.13
C LEU A 121 -21.37 -5.66 -11.36
N PRO A 122 -22.21 -4.90 -10.62
CA PRO A 122 -22.30 -3.45 -10.76
C PRO A 122 -20.97 -2.75 -10.49
#